data_AF-A0A2V8MIP2-F1
#
_entry.id   AF-A0A2V8MIP2-F1
#
_cell.length_a   1.000
_cell.length_b   1.000
_cell.length_c   1.000
_cell.angle_alpha   90.00
_cell.angle_beta   90.00
_cell.angle_gamma   90.00
#
_symmetry.space_group_name_H-M   'P 1'
#
loop_
_entity.id
_entity.type
_entity.pdbx_description
1 polymer ?
#
loop_
_entity_poly.entity_id
_entity_poly.type
_entity_poly.pdbx_seq_one_letter_code
_entity_poly.pdbx_strand_id
1 'polypeptide(L)' 'MTDIQYVSDESGEPTAVIVPIELWREIESEKETAYLLTSENMKQRLVEAKDRETGIPFEEAREKLGI' A
#
# COMPACT_ATOMS: atom_id res chain seq x y z
N MET A 1 -10.84 13.20 18.07
CA MET A 1 -11.09 11.75 18.10
C MET A 1 -11.87 11.43 16.86
N THR A 2 -11.27 10.71 15.94
CA THR A 2 -11.87 10.33 14.68
C THR A 2 -12.19 8.85 14.81
N ASP A 3 -13.32 8.56 15.45
CA ASP A 3 -13.67 7.21 15.89
C ASP A 3 -14.13 6.35 14.73
N ILE A 4 -13.69 5.08 14.74
CA ILE A 4 -14.15 4.03 13.85
C ILE A 4 -15.61 3.73 14.18
N GLN A 5 -16.46 3.63 13.16
CA GLN A 5 -17.88 3.28 13.34
C GLN A 5 -18.20 1.98 12.62
N TYR A 6 -19.02 1.14 13.25
CA TYR A 6 -19.50 -0.11 12.69
C TYR A 6 -20.95 0.07 12.24
N VAL A 7 -21.24 -0.39 11.03
CA VAL A 7 -22.59 -0.44 10.47
C VAL A 7 -23.05 -1.89 10.55
N SER A 8 -24.15 -2.13 11.25
CA SER A 8 -24.75 -3.45 11.41
C SER A 8 -26.01 -3.61 10.56
N ASP A 9 -26.31 -4.85 10.20
CA ASP A 9 -27.59 -5.20 9.58
C ASP A 9 -28.74 -5.31 10.60
N GLU A 10 -29.90 -5.76 10.13
CA GLU A 10 -31.12 -5.92 10.93
C GLU A 10 -30.97 -6.97 12.06
N SER A 11 -30.04 -7.90 11.91
CA SER A 11 -29.72 -8.93 12.92
C SER A 11 -28.70 -8.44 13.96
N GLY A 12 -28.14 -7.24 13.75
CA GLY A 12 -27.06 -6.68 14.55
C GLY A 12 -25.66 -7.12 14.10
N GLU A 13 -25.53 -7.87 13.01
CA GLU A 13 -24.23 -8.32 12.51
C GLU A 13 -23.52 -7.17 11.78
N PRO A 14 -22.25 -6.86 12.11
CA PRO A 14 -21.49 -5.82 11.42
C PRO A 14 -21.25 -6.17 9.95
N THR A 15 -21.69 -5.31 9.04
CA THR A 15 -21.54 -5.49 7.58
C THR A 15 -20.58 -4.50 6.95
N ALA A 16 -20.36 -3.34 7.57
CA ALA A 16 -19.40 -2.36 7.11
C ALA A 16 -18.76 -1.58 8.25
N VAL A 17 -17.62 -0.94 7.96
CA VAL A 17 -16.89 -0.09 8.89
C VAL A 17 -16.60 1.25 8.21
N ILE A 18 -16.95 2.34 8.89
CA ILE A 18 -16.62 3.70 8.48
C ILE A 18 -15.37 4.12 9.24
N VAL A 19 -14.33 4.46 8.50
CA VAL A 19 -13.03 4.88 9.04
C VAL A 19 -12.66 6.27 8.54
N PRO A 20 -11.83 7.02 9.29
CA PRO A 20 -11.19 8.22 8.78
C PRO A 20 -10.35 7.92 7.52
N ILE A 21 -10.33 8.87 6.58
CA ILE A 21 -9.62 8.67 5.31
C ILE A 21 -8.10 8.46 5.49
N GLU A 22 -7.50 9.06 6.51
CA GLU A 22 -6.08 8.85 6.84
C GLU A 22 -5.80 7.41 7.27
N LEU A 23 -6.67 6.85 8.13
CA LEU A 23 -6.57 5.46 8.57
C LEU A 23 -6.79 4.49 7.40
N TRP A 24 -7.71 4.79 6.49
CA TRP A 24 -7.89 3.97 5.29
C TRP A 24 -6.63 3.91 4.42
N ARG A 25 -5.97 5.06 4.19
CA ARG A 25 -4.73 5.13 3.40
C ARG A 25 -3.59 4.33 4.03
N GLU A 26 -3.50 4.35 5.36
CA GLU A 26 -2.54 3.52 6.10
C GLU A 26 -2.81 2.02 5.86
N ILE A 27 -4.05 1.57 6.09
CA ILE A 27 -4.46 0.16 5.89
C ILE A 27 -4.27 -0.29 4.43
N GLU A 28 -4.61 0.57 3.46
CA GLU A 28 -4.43 0.29 2.04
C GLU A 28 -2.95 0.12 1.68
N SER A 29 -2.09 1.02 2.17
CA SER A 29 -0.64 0.96 1.95
C SER A 29 -0.03 -0.32 2.51
N GLU A 30 -0.54 -0.80 3.64
CA GLU A 30 -0.14 -2.08 4.22
C GLU A 30 -0.62 -3.27 3.40
N LYS A 31 -1.81 -3.21 2.79
CA LYS A 31 -2.31 -4.30 1.91
C LYS A 31 -1.46 -4.46 0.66
N GLU A 32 -1.10 -3.36 -0.01
CA GLU A 32 -0.26 -3.42 -1.20
C GLU A 32 1.16 -3.91 -0.85
N THR A 33 1.71 -3.43 0.27
CA THR A 33 3.00 -3.92 0.78
C THR A 33 2.93 -5.38 1.21
N ALA A 34 1.89 -5.79 1.94
CA ALA A 34 1.67 -7.17 2.39
C ALA A 34 1.53 -8.13 1.20
N TYR A 35 0.86 -7.70 0.12
CA TYR A 35 0.80 -8.46 -1.12
C TYR A 35 2.18 -8.65 -1.73
N LEU A 36 3.01 -7.60 -1.81
CA LEU A 36 4.38 -7.74 -2.30
C LEU A 36 5.24 -8.62 -1.37
N LEU A 37 4.98 -8.63 -0.06
CA LEU A 37 5.69 -9.47 0.91
C LEU A 37 5.31 -10.95 0.86
N THR A 38 4.29 -11.38 0.09
CA THR A 38 3.98 -12.82 -0.06
C THR A 38 5.03 -13.58 -0.87
N SER A 39 5.91 -12.88 -1.59
CA SER A 39 7.01 -13.46 -2.36
C SER A 39 8.35 -13.06 -1.76
N GLU A 40 9.17 -14.05 -1.40
CA GLU A 40 10.52 -13.81 -0.88
C GLU A 40 11.38 -12.99 -1.88
N ASN A 41 11.26 -13.26 -3.18
CA ASN A 41 11.97 -12.49 -4.21
C ASN A 41 11.53 -11.03 -4.24
N MET A 42 10.24 -10.76 -4.03
CA MET A 42 9.70 -9.41 -4.07
C MET A 42 10.04 -8.64 -2.79
N LYS A 43 10.01 -9.32 -1.64
CA LYS A 43 10.52 -8.79 -0.37
C LYS A 43 11.98 -8.37 -0.49
N GLN A 44 12.83 -9.22 -1.06
CA GLN A 44 14.24 -8.85 -1.29
C GLN A 44 14.36 -7.60 -2.16
N ARG A 45 13.64 -7.54 -3.29
CA ARG A 45 13.64 -6.36 -4.19
C ARG A 45 13.18 -5.08 -3.50
N LEU A 46 12.19 -5.17 -2.60
CA LEU A 46 11.70 -4.02 -1.83
C LEU A 46 12.76 -3.50 -0.86
N VAL A 47 13.43 -4.39 -0.13
CA VAL A 47 14.52 -4.01 0.78
C VAL A 47 15.66 -3.36 0.00
N GLU A 48 16.10 -3.97 -1.10
CA GLU A 48 17.14 -3.43 -1.97
C GLU A 48 16.77 -2.07 -2.58
N ALA A 49 15.50 -1.84 -2.91
CA ALA A 49 15.04 -0.55 -3.42
C ALA A 49 14.97 0.52 -2.32
N LYS A 50 14.53 0.15 -1.12
CA LYS A 50 14.45 1.04 0.05
C LYS A 50 15.83 1.56 0.47
N ASP A 51 16.84 0.69 0.41
CA ASP A 51 18.21 1.03 0.81
C ASP A 51 19.01 1.72 -0.33
N ARG A 52 18.39 1.94 -1.50
CA ARG A 52 19.05 2.55 -2.66
C ARG A 52 19.04 4.06 -2.57
N GLU A 53 20.23 4.66 -2.55
CA GLU A 53 20.41 6.12 -2.57
C GLU A 53 20.61 6.69 -3.98
N THR A 54 20.73 5.82 -4.98
CA THR A 54 21.01 6.19 -6.37
C THR A 54 19.82 5.90 -7.28
N GLY A 55 19.71 6.69 -8.34
CA GLY A 55 18.70 6.53 -9.38
C GLY A 55 19.25 6.91 -10.74
N ILE A 56 18.43 6.77 -11.78
CA ILE A 56 18.71 7.32 -13.09
C ILE A 56 17.82 8.55 -13.33
N PRO A 57 18.33 9.60 -14.00
CA PRO A 57 17.51 10.73 -14.42
C PRO A 57 16.32 10.28 -15.28
N PHE A 58 15.22 11.03 -15.22
CA PHE A 58 14.00 10.72 -15.98
C PHE A 58 14.25 10.58 -17.49
N GLU A 59 15.05 11.47 -18.07
CA GLU A 59 15.39 11.41 -19.50
C GLU A 59 16.19 10.16 -19.87
N GLU A 60 17.12 9.74 -19.01
CA GLU A 60 17.88 8.50 -19.19
C GLU A 60 16.98 7.26 -19.07
N ALA A 61 16.01 7.30 -18.15
CA ALA A 61 15.00 6.24 -18.03
C ALA A 61 14.14 6.16 -19.29
N ARG A 62 13.69 7.31 -19.81
CA ARG A 62 12.88 7.39 -21.02
C ARG A 62 13.61 6.80 -22.24
N GLU A 63 14.87 7.20 -22.42
CA GLU A 63 15.73 6.67 -23.50
C GLU A 63 15.91 5.15 -23.40
N LYS A 64 16.25 4.63 -22.21
CA LYS A 64 16.45 3.17 -22.00
C LYS A 64 15.18 2.35 -22.19
N LEU A 65 14.03 2.92 -21.88
CA LEU A 65 12.72 2.26 -22.01
C LEU A 65 12.12 2.41 -23.42
N GLY A 66 12.69 3.27 -24.26
CA GLY A 66 12.25 3.46 -25.65
C GLY A 66 10.87 4.10 -25.79
N ILE A 67 10.48 4.93 -24.84
CA ILE A 67 9.19 5.64 -24.80
C ILE A 67 9.34 7.15 -24.88
#